data_AF-A0A925XRA0-F1
#
_entry.id   AF-A0A925XRA0-F1
#
_cell.length_a   1.000
_cell.length_b   1.000
_cell.length_c   1.000
_cell.angle_alpha   90.00
_cell.angle_beta   90.00
_cell.angle_gamma   90.00
#
_symmetry.space_group_name_H-M   'P 1'
#
loop_
_entity.id
_entity.type
_entity.pdbx_description
1 polymer ?
#
loop_
_entity_poly.entity_id
_entity_poly.type
_entity_poly.pdbx_seq_one_letter_code
_entity_poly.pdbx_strand_id
1 'polypeptide(L)'
;MHLQDVAATDTLGVALATAIEGSIDEVAERGLHIDLAGDLGAGKTALVRALLHRLGVSGPIKSPTFALLEPYTVSSLDFYHFDFYRLTDASEFEDAGFRELFGPGCICAVEWPERAAGRLPTADISITLTVDGDARRASICAGSELGQTCLKLAVPMMQTIDGGSSLPVSARSFLP
;
A
#
# COMPACT_ATOMS: atom_id res chain seq x y z
N MET A 1 -7.75 -10.21 7.48
CA MET A 1 -8.87 -10.44 6.57
C MET A 1 -8.54 -11.58 5.62
N HIS A 2 -9.52 -12.39 5.29
CA HIS A 2 -9.46 -13.45 4.30
C HIS A 2 -9.99 -12.92 2.97
N LEU A 3 -9.18 -12.99 1.92
CA LEU A 3 -9.50 -12.58 0.57
C LEU A 3 -9.75 -13.86 -0.25
N GLN A 4 -11.02 -14.21 -0.43
CA GLN A 4 -11.41 -15.51 -1.00
C GLN A 4 -10.93 -15.70 -2.44
N ASP A 5 -10.83 -14.62 -3.20
CA ASP A 5 -10.44 -14.63 -4.61
C ASP A 5 -9.76 -13.31 -5.03
N VAL A 6 -9.52 -13.16 -6.34
CA VAL A 6 -8.94 -11.96 -6.93
C VAL A 6 -9.85 -10.74 -6.73
N ALA A 7 -11.18 -10.92 -6.83
CA ALA A 7 -12.13 -9.81 -6.68
C ALA A 7 -12.13 -9.26 -5.23
N ALA A 8 -11.88 -10.11 -4.23
CA ALA A 8 -11.67 -9.68 -2.85
C ALA A 8 -10.40 -8.81 -2.70
N THR A 9 -9.33 -9.14 -3.43
CA THR A 9 -8.11 -8.32 -3.47
C THR A 9 -8.36 -6.98 -4.15
N ASP A 10 -9.13 -6.97 -5.24
CA ASP A 10 -9.51 -5.74 -5.94
C ASP A 10 -10.38 -4.85 -5.05
N THR A 11 -11.34 -5.44 -4.34
CA THR A 11 -12.21 -4.72 -3.39
C THR A 11 -11.40 -4.11 -2.24
N LEU A 12 -10.36 -4.79 -1.76
CA LEU A 12 -9.43 -4.22 -0.79
C LEU A 12 -8.71 -2.99 -1.37
N GLY A 13 -8.25 -3.06 -2.62
CA GLY A 13 -7.64 -1.92 -3.31
C GLY A 13 -8.61 -0.73 -3.44
N VAL A 14 -9.86 -1.01 -3.79
CA VAL A 14 -10.94 0.01 -3.87
C VAL A 14 -11.23 0.63 -2.50
N ALA A 15 -11.25 -0.17 -1.44
CA ALA A 15 -11.48 0.32 -0.07
C ALA A 15 -10.35 1.27 0.37
N LEU A 16 -9.10 0.90 0.10
CA LEU A 16 -7.94 1.75 0.39
C LEU A 16 -7.98 3.05 -0.43
N ALA A 17 -8.25 2.97 -1.73
CA ALA A 17 -8.35 4.15 -2.58
C ALA A 17 -9.46 5.11 -2.12
N THR A 18 -10.63 4.58 -1.75
CA THR A 18 -11.75 5.39 -1.24
C THR A 18 -11.40 6.08 0.09
N ALA A 19 -10.66 5.39 0.96
CA ALA A 19 -10.15 5.98 2.19
C ALA A 19 -9.11 7.09 1.94
N ILE A 20 -8.20 6.88 0.98
CA ILE A 20 -7.22 7.89 0.56
C ILE A 20 -7.92 9.14 0.03
N GLU A 21 -8.93 8.98 -0.84
CA GLU A 21 -9.75 10.10 -1.33
C GLU A 21 -10.47 10.82 -0.17
N GLY A 22 -10.98 10.07 0.81
CA GLY A 22 -11.62 10.63 2.01
C GLY A 22 -10.67 11.39 2.95
N SER A 23 -9.36 11.22 2.78
CA SER A 23 -8.30 11.88 3.55
C SER A 23 -7.37 12.71 2.67
N ILE A 24 -7.80 13.09 1.46
CA ILE A 24 -6.93 13.64 0.42
C ILE A 24 -6.17 14.91 0.85
N ASP A 25 -6.79 15.79 1.62
CA ASP A 25 -6.16 17.03 2.09
C ASP A 25 -5.01 16.74 3.06
N GLU A 26 -5.20 15.78 3.97
CA GLU A 26 -4.19 15.38 4.95
C GLU A 26 -3.06 14.59 4.29
N VAL A 27 -3.39 13.78 3.27
CA VAL A 27 -2.40 13.14 2.38
C VAL A 27 -1.61 14.19 1.60
N ALA A 28 -2.26 15.25 1.08
CA ALA A 28 -1.57 16.33 0.39
C ALA A 28 -0.60 17.07 1.31
N GLU A 29 -0.98 17.30 2.57
CA GLU A 29 -0.15 18.02 3.54
C GLU A 29 1.04 17.18 4.04
N ARG A 30 0.85 15.87 4.27
CA ARG A 30 1.84 15.03 4.96
C ARG A 30 2.56 14.03 4.06
N GLY A 31 1.93 13.64 2.96
CA GLY A 31 2.28 12.44 2.20
C GLY A 31 1.67 11.18 2.80
N LEU A 32 1.64 10.10 2.02
CA LEU A 32 1.19 8.78 2.48
C LEU A 32 2.13 7.68 2.00
N HIS A 33 2.65 6.89 2.93
CA HIS A 33 3.52 5.75 2.66
C HIS A 33 2.82 4.42 2.98
N ILE A 34 2.71 3.54 1.97
CA ILE A 34 2.07 2.24 2.05
C ILE A 34 3.09 1.14 1.74
N ASP A 35 3.34 0.26 2.71
CA ASP A 35 4.18 -0.92 2.56
C ASP A 35 3.35 -2.13 2.14
N LEU A 36 3.83 -2.88 1.13
CA LEU A 36 3.26 -4.14 0.68
C LEU A 36 4.30 -5.26 0.77
N ALA A 37 4.11 -6.14 1.75
CA ALA A 37 4.93 -7.33 1.98
C ALA A 37 4.17 -8.62 1.62
N GLY A 38 4.93 -9.68 1.34
CA GLY A 38 4.39 -11.00 1.02
C GLY A 38 5.19 -11.70 -0.06
N ASP A 39 5.00 -13.01 -0.20
CA ASP A 39 5.76 -13.82 -1.15
C ASP A 39 5.51 -13.44 -2.62
N LEU A 40 6.33 -13.99 -3.52
CA LEU A 40 6.11 -13.86 -4.96
C LEU A 40 4.75 -14.46 -5.33
N GLY A 41 3.93 -13.71 -6.07
CA GLY A 41 2.56 -14.13 -6.40
C GLY A 41 1.52 -13.94 -5.29
N ALA A 42 1.88 -13.32 -4.16
CA ALA A 42 0.94 -13.01 -3.08
C ALA A 42 -0.14 -11.99 -3.47
N GLY A 43 0.06 -11.22 -4.55
CA GLY A 43 -0.94 -10.28 -5.07
C GLY A 43 -0.64 -8.80 -4.81
N LYS A 44 0.57 -8.45 -4.35
CA LYS A 44 1.00 -7.06 -4.07
C LYS A 44 0.73 -6.11 -5.23
N THR A 45 1.26 -6.39 -6.42
CA THR A 45 0.99 -5.60 -7.64
C THR A 45 -0.49 -5.56 -8.02
N ALA A 46 -1.24 -6.64 -7.80
CA ALA A 46 -2.68 -6.66 -8.08
C ALA A 46 -3.42 -5.66 -7.18
N LEU A 47 -3.05 -5.61 -5.90
CA LEU A 47 -3.60 -4.66 -4.95
C LEU A 47 -3.28 -3.20 -5.33
N VAL A 48 -2.02 -2.90 -5.68
CA VAL A 48 -1.61 -1.56 -6.14
C VAL A 48 -2.36 -1.16 -7.41
N ARG A 49 -2.52 -2.09 -8.36
CA ARG A 49 -3.28 -1.86 -9.59
C ARG A 49 -4.74 -1.52 -9.31
N ALA A 50 -5.41 -2.27 -8.44
CA ALA A 50 -6.80 -2.00 -8.09
C ALA A 50 -6.96 -0.63 -7.42
N LEU A 51 -6.03 -0.28 -6.52
CA LEU A 51 -5.97 1.03 -5.88
C LEU A 51 -5.83 2.16 -6.92
N LEU A 52 -4.83 2.08 -7.79
CA LEU A 52 -4.56 3.10 -8.81
C LEU A 52 -5.71 3.24 -9.83
N HIS A 53 -6.32 2.13 -10.26
CA HIS A 53 -7.50 2.19 -11.12
C HIS A 53 -8.67 2.89 -10.42
N ARG A 54 -8.90 2.63 -9.13
CA ARG A 54 -9.95 3.32 -8.38
C ARG A 54 -9.64 4.81 -8.22
N LEU A 55 -8.38 5.19 -8.10
CA LEU A 55 -7.93 6.60 -8.08
C LEU A 55 -7.93 7.28 -9.46
N GLY A 56 -8.39 6.59 -10.52
CA GLY A 56 -8.61 7.17 -11.84
C GLY A 56 -7.46 6.99 -12.84
N VAL A 57 -6.41 6.23 -12.50
CA VAL A 57 -5.34 5.91 -13.45
C VAL A 57 -5.87 4.95 -14.51
N SER A 58 -5.80 5.40 -15.76
CA SER A 58 -6.21 4.63 -16.94
C SER A 58 -5.01 3.98 -17.63
N GLY A 59 -5.27 2.88 -18.35
CA GLY A 59 -4.24 2.16 -19.09
C GLY A 59 -3.52 1.07 -18.28
N PRO A 60 -2.47 0.47 -18.83
CA PRO A 60 -1.82 -0.68 -18.24
C PRO A 60 -0.95 -0.30 -17.03
N ILE A 61 -1.24 -0.90 -15.87
CA ILE A 61 -0.44 -0.78 -14.65
C ILE A 61 0.31 -2.09 -14.41
N LYS A 62 1.64 -2.03 -14.50
CA LYS A 62 2.54 -3.17 -14.36
C LYS A 62 3.41 -2.97 -13.13
N SER A 63 3.94 -4.05 -12.56
CA SER A 63 4.93 -3.88 -11.49
C SER A 63 6.24 -3.35 -12.10
N PRO A 64 6.87 -2.34 -11.49
CA PRO A 64 8.12 -1.77 -11.97
C PRO A 64 9.34 -2.59 -11.54
N THR A 65 9.26 -3.92 -11.44
CA THR A 65 10.37 -4.77 -10.94
C THR A 65 11.75 -4.43 -11.53
N PHE A 66 11.84 -4.03 -12.80
CA PHE A 66 13.11 -3.65 -13.44
C PHE A 66 13.43 -2.16 -13.36
N ALA A 67 12.42 -1.29 -13.37
CA ALA A 67 12.60 0.16 -13.26
C ALA A 67 12.72 0.63 -11.80
N LEU A 68 12.37 -0.24 -10.84
CA LEU A 68 12.20 -0.02 -9.41
C LEU A 68 11.09 0.98 -9.04
N LEU A 69 10.74 1.90 -9.93
CA LEU A 69 9.76 2.95 -9.75
C LEU A 69 8.93 3.16 -11.02
N GLU A 70 7.62 3.33 -10.87
CA GLU A 70 6.72 3.87 -11.89
C GLU A 70 5.89 5.03 -11.30
N PRO A 71 5.97 6.24 -11.86
CA PRO A 71 5.18 7.39 -11.40
C PRO A 71 3.81 7.45 -12.07
N TYR A 72 2.82 7.94 -11.31
CA TYR A 72 1.46 8.22 -11.76
C TYR A 72 0.98 9.55 -11.15
N THR A 73 -0.06 10.13 -11.73
CA THR A 73 -0.75 11.28 -11.16
C THR A 73 -2.16 10.87 -10.75
N VAL A 74 -2.54 11.15 -9.50
CA VAL A 74 -3.87 10.86 -8.95
C VAL A 74 -4.42 12.12 -8.30
N SER A 75 -5.56 12.62 -8.79
CA SER A 75 -6.04 13.96 -8.43
C SER A 75 -4.95 15.02 -8.69
N SER A 76 -4.49 15.73 -7.65
CA SER A 76 -3.37 16.68 -7.69
C SER A 76 -2.11 16.16 -6.97
N LEU A 77 -2.02 14.85 -6.73
CA LEU A 77 -0.92 14.20 -6.01
C LEU A 77 -0.07 13.36 -6.97
N ASP A 78 1.22 13.28 -6.63
CA ASP A 78 2.12 12.31 -7.24
C ASP A 78 1.95 10.95 -6.56
N PHE A 79 1.81 9.90 -7.35
CA PHE A 79 1.78 8.53 -6.85
C PHE A 79 3.00 7.77 -7.39
N TYR A 80 3.79 7.22 -6.49
CA TYR A 80 4.98 6.44 -6.81
C TYR A 80 4.75 4.98 -6.45
N HIS A 81 4.69 4.12 -7.47
CA HIS A 81 4.69 2.67 -7.27
C HIS A 81 6.15 2.20 -7.29
N PHE A 82 6.63 1.71 -6.15
CA PHE A 82 7.94 1.08 -6.05
C PHE A 82 7.81 -0.45 -6.02
N ASP A 83 8.76 -1.13 -6.64
CA ASP A 83 8.95 -2.58 -6.50
C ASP A 83 10.42 -2.90 -6.30
N PHE A 84 10.79 -3.17 -5.05
CA PHE A 84 12.16 -3.42 -4.65
C PHE A 84 12.57 -4.88 -4.72
N TYR A 85 11.80 -5.76 -5.38
CA TYR A 85 12.18 -7.17 -5.53
C TYR A 85 13.60 -7.36 -6.07
N ARG A 86 14.06 -6.45 -6.93
CA ARG A 86 15.41 -6.44 -7.53
C ARG A 86 16.36 -5.41 -6.94
N LEU A 87 15.98 -4.68 -5.90
CA LEU A 87 16.90 -3.82 -5.18
C LEU A 87 17.92 -4.69 -4.44
N THR A 88 19.19 -4.63 -4.86
CA THR A 88 20.22 -5.56 -4.36
C THR A 88 20.97 -5.02 -3.15
N ASP A 89 21.25 -3.72 -3.13
CA ASP A 89 21.79 -3.01 -1.98
C ASP A 89 20.81 -1.93 -1.53
N ALA A 90 20.60 -1.81 -0.22
CA ALA A 90 19.79 -0.74 0.34
C ALA A 90 20.40 0.64 0.06
N SER A 91 21.71 0.78 -0.17
CA SER A 91 22.31 2.07 -0.55
C SER A 91 21.75 2.60 -1.87
N GLU A 92 21.38 1.73 -2.81
CA GLU A 92 20.82 2.10 -4.11
C GLU A 92 19.54 2.96 -3.96
N PHE A 93 18.80 2.79 -2.87
CA PHE A 93 17.63 3.64 -2.57
C PHE A 93 18.02 5.11 -2.37
N GLU A 94 19.10 5.37 -1.64
CA GLU A 94 19.60 6.74 -1.42
C GLU A 94 20.32 7.25 -2.67
N ASP A 95 21.14 6.40 -3.30
CA ASP A 95 21.94 6.75 -4.47
C ASP A 95 21.03 7.14 -5.66
N ALA A 96 19.85 6.52 -5.77
CA ALA A 96 18.84 6.87 -6.76
C ALA A 96 18.00 8.12 -6.40
N GLY A 97 18.19 8.69 -5.21
CA GLY A 97 17.43 9.83 -4.71
C GLY A 97 15.98 9.52 -4.35
N PHE A 98 15.60 8.24 -4.21
CA PHE A 98 14.20 7.85 -3.96
C PHE A 98 13.67 8.39 -2.64
N ARG A 99 14.53 8.64 -1.66
CA ARG A 99 14.16 9.23 -0.37
C ARG A 99 13.41 10.57 -0.53
N GLU A 100 13.74 11.35 -1.55
CA GLU A 100 13.15 12.67 -1.79
C GLU A 100 11.70 12.61 -2.29
N LEU A 101 11.27 11.43 -2.76
CA LEU A 101 9.91 11.20 -3.26
C LEU A 101 8.89 10.90 -2.15
N PHE A 102 9.34 10.77 -0.90
CA PHE A 102 8.49 10.54 0.27
C PHE A 102 8.23 11.86 0.99
N GLY A 103 6.98 12.33 1.00
CA GLY A 103 6.61 13.54 1.71
C GLY A 103 5.32 14.19 1.19
N PRO A 104 5.08 15.46 1.54
CA PRO A 104 3.89 16.21 1.14
C PRO A 104 3.60 16.10 -0.35
N GLY A 105 2.33 15.96 -0.71
CA GLY A 105 1.87 15.83 -2.10
C GLY A 105 2.09 14.44 -2.72
N CYS A 106 2.72 13.51 -2.01
CA CYS A 106 3.13 12.21 -2.57
C CYS A 106 2.45 11.03 -1.88
N ILE A 107 2.04 10.04 -2.67
CA ILE A 107 1.62 8.72 -2.22
C ILE A 107 2.66 7.70 -2.70
N CYS A 108 3.31 7.00 -1.78
CA CYS A 108 4.29 5.96 -2.10
C CYS A 108 3.71 4.59 -1.76
N ALA A 109 3.57 3.70 -2.74
CA ALA A 109 3.21 2.30 -2.53
C ALA A 109 4.42 1.42 -2.84
N VAL A 110 4.97 0.75 -1.82
CA VAL A 110 6.24 0.04 -1.90
C VAL A 110 6.03 -1.46 -1.79
N GLU A 111 6.29 -2.20 -2.88
CA GLU A 111 6.41 -3.64 -2.83
C GLU A 111 7.82 -4.06 -2.36
N TRP A 112 7.88 -5.09 -1.51
CA TRP A 112 9.13 -5.62 -0.92
C TRP A 112 9.91 -4.57 -0.10
N PRO A 113 9.26 -3.85 0.83
CA PRO A 113 9.90 -2.79 1.62
C PRO A 113 11.10 -3.28 2.45
N GLU A 114 11.14 -4.56 2.81
CA GLU A 114 12.25 -5.18 3.53
C GLU A 114 13.59 -5.09 2.77
N ARG A 115 13.56 -4.93 1.45
CA ARG A 115 14.76 -4.80 0.60
C ARG A 115 15.48 -3.47 0.80
N ALA A 116 14.78 -2.43 1.25
CA ALA A 116 15.37 -1.15 1.58
C ALA A 116 16.04 -1.12 2.97
N ALA A 117 16.08 -2.24 3.71
CA ALA A 117 16.80 -2.45 4.97
C ALA A 117 16.65 -1.32 6.01
N GLY A 118 15.43 -0.79 6.18
CA GLY A 118 15.13 0.24 7.18
C GLY A 118 15.43 1.68 6.75
N ARG A 119 15.77 1.93 5.49
CA ARG A 119 15.95 3.29 4.93
C ARG A 119 14.65 3.99 4.58
N LEU A 120 13.57 3.23 4.44
CA LEU A 120 12.24 3.78 4.22
C LEU A 120 11.77 4.56 5.45
N PRO A 121 11.01 5.65 5.26
CA PRO A 121 10.30 6.25 6.38
C PRO A 121 9.29 5.25 6.95
N THR A 122 8.88 5.44 8.19
CA THR A 122 7.81 4.63 8.79
C THR A 122 6.58 4.65 7.90
N ALA A 123 6.07 3.47 7.53
CA ALA A 123 4.85 3.38 6.74
C ALA A 123 3.64 3.85 7.54
N ASP A 124 2.79 4.64 6.91
CA ASP A 124 1.48 4.99 7.45
C ASP A 124 0.57 3.75 7.47
N ILE A 125 0.66 2.92 6.44
CA ILE A 125 -0.09 1.67 6.32
C ILE A 125 0.86 0.54 5.91
N SER A 126 0.89 -0.56 6.66
CA SER A 126 1.62 -1.77 6.28
C SER A 126 0.64 -2.90 5.98
N ILE A 127 0.80 -3.54 4.83
CA ILE A 127 -0.03 -4.64 4.35
C ILE A 127 0.85 -5.86 4.10
N THR A 128 0.54 -6.97 4.76
CA THR A 128 1.18 -8.27 4.48
C THR A 128 0.16 -9.20 3.83
N LEU A 129 0.49 -9.69 2.62
CA LEU A 129 -0.30 -10.66 1.88
C LEU A 129 0.35 -12.05 1.97
N THR A 130 -0.41 -13.03 2.47
CA THR A 130 0.03 -14.44 2.53
C THR A 130 -0.89 -15.31 1.68
N VAL A 131 -0.29 -16.25 0.93
CA VAL A 131 -1.03 -17.25 0.14
C VAL A 131 -1.71 -18.26 1.06
N ASP A 132 -2.98 -18.59 0.78
CA ASP A 132 -3.79 -19.51 1.57
C ASP A 132 -4.63 -20.41 0.65
N GLY A 133 -3.97 -21.39 0.03
CA GLY A 133 -4.57 -22.15 -1.07
C GLY A 133 -4.83 -21.24 -2.28
N ASP A 134 -6.06 -21.25 -2.78
CA ASP A 134 -6.50 -20.35 -3.86
C ASP A 134 -6.82 -18.93 -3.36
N ALA A 135 -6.99 -18.75 -2.05
CA ALA A 135 -7.28 -17.48 -1.41
C ALA A 135 -6.00 -16.75 -0.95
N ARG A 136 -6.17 -15.56 -0.37
CA ARG A 136 -5.13 -14.81 0.35
C ARG A 136 -5.59 -14.44 1.74
N ARG A 137 -4.64 -14.18 2.64
CA ARG A 137 -4.89 -13.46 3.90
C ARG A 137 -4.13 -12.15 3.86
N ALA A 138 -4.82 -11.06 4.18
CA ALA A 138 -4.23 -9.74 4.36
C ALA A 138 -4.19 -9.39 5.86
N SER A 139 -2.99 -9.03 6.33
CA SER A 139 -2.78 -8.37 7.63
C SER A 139 -2.50 -6.89 7.36
N ILE A 140 -3.26 -6.00 7.99
CA ILE A 140 -3.17 -4.56 7.75
C ILE A 140 -2.99 -3.84 9.08
N CYS A 141 -1.99 -2.97 9.15
CA CYS A 141 -1.70 -2.18 10.34
C CYS A 141 -1.46 -0.71 9.94
N ALA A 142 -1.89 0.21 10.80
CA ALA A 142 -1.52 1.62 10.68
C ALA A 142 -0.28 1.91 11.53
N GLY A 143 0.72 2.57 10.95
CA GLY A 143 1.93 3.04 11.62
C GLY A 143 1.89 4.52 12.01
N SER A 144 0.88 5.27 11.58
CA SER A 144 0.71 6.70 11.86
C SER A 144 -0.74 7.09 12.14
N GLU A 145 -0.98 8.34 12.54
CA GLU A 145 -2.33 8.90 12.70
C GLU A 145 -3.08 8.96 11.37
N LEU A 146 -2.43 9.41 10.29
CA LEU A 146 -3.00 9.42 8.94
C LEU A 146 -3.39 8.01 8.49
N GLY A 147 -2.50 7.03 8.70
CA GLY A 147 -2.78 5.62 8.44
C GLY A 147 -4.00 5.11 9.22
N GLN A 148 -4.14 5.49 10.49
CA GLN A 148 -5.32 5.13 11.29
C GLN A 148 -6.60 5.75 10.74
N THR A 149 -6.55 7.03 10.32
CA THR A 149 -7.69 7.71 9.69
C THR A 149 -8.10 7.01 8.41
N CYS A 150 -7.17 6.74 7.50
CA CYS A 150 -7.42 6.00 6.27
C CYS A 150 -8.03 4.61 6.57
N LEU A 151 -7.42 3.83 7.47
CA LEU A 151 -7.95 2.49 7.78
C LEU A 151 -9.36 2.55 8.38
N LYS A 152 -9.67 3.50 9.28
CA LYS A 152 -11.02 3.69 9.82
C LYS A 152 -12.05 3.94 8.72
N LEU A 153 -11.71 4.73 7.70
CA LEU A 153 -12.58 4.98 6.54
C LEU A 153 -12.72 3.73 5.65
N ALA A 154 -11.70 2.87 5.59
CA ALA A 154 -11.74 1.64 4.80
C ALA A 154 -12.48 0.48 5.49
N VAL A 155 -12.57 0.48 6.84
CA VAL A 155 -13.19 -0.61 7.63
C VAL A 155 -14.57 -1.05 7.11
N PRO A 156 -15.53 -0.15 6.79
CA PRO A 156 -16.85 -0.57 6.34
C PRO A 156 -16.81 -1.45 5.09
N MET A 157 -15.94 -1.15 4.14
CA MET A 157 -15.73 -1.98 2.94
C MET A 157 -14.91 -3.23 3.25
N MET A 158 -13.92 -3.16 4.14
CA MET A 158 -13.13 -4.35 4.52
C MET A 158 -13.99 -5.43 5.20
N GLN A 159 -15.01 -5.02 5.97
CA GLN A 159 -15.94 -5.94 6.62
C GLN A 159 -16.86 -6.68 5.64
N THR A 160 -17.14 -6.10 4.46
CA THR A 160 -17.94 -6.79 3.43
C THR A 160 -17.11 -7.85 2.70
N ILE A 161 -15.78 -7.70 2.65
CA ILE A 161 -14.87 -8.68 2.05
C ILE A 161 -14.78 -9.95 2.89
N ASP A 162 -14.72 -9.82 4.22
CA ASP A 162 -14.58 -10.94 5.17
C ASP A 162 -15.88 -11.76 5.38
N GLY A 163 -16.93 -11.52 4.60
CA GLY A 163 -18.22 -12.20 4.77
C GLY A 163 -18.90 -11.93 6.13
N GLY A 164 -18.53 -10.84 6.81
CA GLY A 164 -19.09 -10.45 8.11
C GLY A 164 -18.29 -10.89 9.35
N SER A 165 -17.09 -11.45 9.20
CA SER A 165 -16.19 -11.72 10.34
C SER A 165 -15.41 -10.45 10.73
N SER A 166 -15.61 -9.95 11.95
CA SER A 166 -14.95 -8.74 12.45
C SER A 166 -13.42 -8.87 12.51
N LEU A 167 -12.71 -7.93 11.87
CA LEU A 167 -11.27 -7.80 12.04
C LEU A 167 -10.95 -7.35 13.47
N PRO A 168 -10.00 -7.99 14.18
CA PRO A 168 -9.37 -7.34 15.31
C PRO A 168 -8.46 -6.24 14.74
N VAL A 169 -8.94 -5.00 14.76
CA VAL A 169 -8.06 -3.82 14.63
C VAL A 169 -7.23 -3.77 15.91
N SER A 170 -6.13 -4.53 15.96
CA SER A 170 -5.19 -4.42 17.07
C SER A 170 -4.26 -3.25 16.78
N ALA A 171 -4.58 -2.09 17.36
CA ALA A 171 -3.60 -1.05 17.59
C ALA A 171 -2.57 -1.59 18.60
N ARG A 172 -1.48 -2.20 18.12
CA ARG A 172 -0.32 -2.44 18.98
C ARG A 172 0.53 -1.19 18.97
N SER A 173 0.45 -0.45 20.07
CA SER A 173 1.42 0.56 20.47
C SER A 173 2.81 -0.07 20.49
N PHE A 174 3.68 0.40 19.61
CA PHE A 174 5.12 0.27 19.79
C PHE A 174 5.58 1.48 20.60
N LEU A 175 5.94 1.24 21.86
CA LEU A 175 6.82 2.11 22.64
C LEU A 175 8.25 1.51 22.57
N PRO A 176 9.29 2.34 22.77
CA PRO A 176 10.49 2.42 21.94
C PRO A 176 11.50 1.29 22.12
#